data_AF-A0A3B6QH14-F1
#
_entry.id   AF-A0A3B6QH14-F1
#
_cell.length_a   1.000
_cell.length_b   1.000
_cell.length_c   1.000
_cell.angle_alpha   90.00
_cell.angle_beta   90.00
_cell.angle_gamma   90.00
#
_symmetry.space_group_name_H-M   'P 1'
#
loop_
_entity.id
_entity.type
_entity.pdbx_description
1 polymer ?
#
loop_
_entity_poly.entity_id
_entity_poly.type
_entity_poly.pdbx_seq_one_letter_code
_entity_poly.pdbx_strand_id
1 'polypeptide(L)'
;MPMDYGKRQQGGVVAIECVAGGSRAEEWGTGCAETVQTGDVVEELLIGVGGRGGPAVHAAPFKGGRAALQKLLHAAYKRGDTSVEVRVRRPAHAQQGQQLVPGEADSSGELLGPGSDAAAARMQACIVPQETAGGGGGMAMVGRSQKYVLRSIRDPNYAVGLVDRSESECVAFRGSRSSRVVCALSKAQLQDGYVSYPWEKKMKEVLPVPSASSFLSLLVLPTALDRANSRYNSVDDTLARANAWFLASQAAGVPIAFLNVQTEALLTKISGDMASATVNSGSLADLPNLANASLYGFEDYHGVDIGVVKAVRLWFTAAAGEMPVEITLEEGDTKLGFAISRTEEGFLYISSVMEDDGSRPAPSTRSGLRDLYREAKRASKLLVISRVSCRKVLPWMVSTSGAIRCFDTVSLSQKLSLHRHALRPILLHVLMWDLGTDAPNRPQGAPCPTPQPSPAFAELLRQNSFSWVDQPPQADDEPGMVQGRDTAGDASFRFHNFSLPNNWV
;
A
#
# COMPACT_ATOMS: atom_id res chain seq x y z
N MET A 1 -65.05 -7.05 41.06
CA MET A 1 -63.79 -7.21 41.84
C MET A 1 -63.33 -8.65 41.65
N PRO A 2 -62.06 -8.94 41.33
CA PRO A 2 -60.84 -8.16 41.61
C PRO A 2 -60.42 -7.30 40.39
N MET A 3 -60.15 -6.00 40.46
CA MET A 3 -59.02 -5.28 41.10
C MET A 3 -57.65 -5.75 40.63
N ASP A 4 -57.30 -5.30 39.42
CA ASP A 4 -55.93 -5.18 38.93
C ASP A 4 -55.18 -4.19 39.86
N TYR A 5 -54.51 -4.74 40.86
CA TYR A 5 -53.55 -3.96 41.64
C TYR A 5 -52.30 -3.76 40.80
N GLY A 6 -52.07 -2.50 40.44
CA GLY A 6 -50.88 -2.07 39.71
C GLY A 6 -49.61 -2.66 40.31
N LYS A 7 -48.83 -3.34 39.47
CA LYS A 7 -47.40 -3.58 39.69
C LYS A 7 -46.74 -2.21 39.86
N ARG A 8 -46.58 -1.78 41.11
CA ARG A 8 -45.62 -0.74 41.49
C ARG A 8 -44.27 -1.11 40.89
N GLN A 9 -43.72 -0.20 40.10
CA GLN A 9 -42.37 -0.26 39.55
C GLN A 9 -41.38 -0.56 40.68
N GLN A 10 -40.75 -1.72 40.63
CA GLN A 10 -39.48 -1.92 41.31
C GLN A 10 -38.43 -1.07 40.56
N GLY A 11 -37.93 -0.03 41.22
CA GLY A 11 -36.78 0.82 40.89
C GLY A 11 -36.16 0.74 39.49
N GLY A 12 -36.87 1.22 38.47
CA GLY A 12 -36.30 1.41 37.14
C GLY A 12 -35.50 2.72 37.05
N VAL A 13 -34.26 2.65 36.56
CA VAL A 13 -33.39 3.80 36.31
C VAL A 13 -33.11 3.96 34.82
N VAL A 14 -32.80 5.18 34.38
CA VAL A 14 -32.27 5.40 33.04
C VAL A 14 -30.76 5.29 33.11
N ALA A 15 -30.18 4.40 32.33
CA ALA A 15 -28.75 4.16 32.25
C ALA A 15 -28.19 4.50 30.86
N ILE A 16 -26.88 4.65 30.81
CA ILE A 16 -26.14 4.89 29.57
C ILE A 16 -25.86 3.58 28.83
N GLU A 17 -26.00 3.61 27.51
CA GLU A 17 -25.62 2.56 26.58
C GLU A 17 -24.63 3.13 25.55
N CYS A 18 -23.37 2.70 25.54
CA CYS A 18 -22.43 3.10 24.50
C CYS A 18 -22.84 2.51 23.14
N VAL A 19 -23.08 3.37 22.15
CA VAL A 19 -23.56 3.01 20.81
C VAL A 19 -22.41 3.03 19.79
N ALA A 20 -21.46 3.94 19.95
CA ALA A 20 -20.20 3.97 19.21
C ALA A 20 -19.07 4.31 20.19
N GLY A 21 -17.99 3.52 20.17
CA GLY A 21 -16.81 3.74 20.99
C GLY A 21 -15.89 4.78 20.33
N GLY A 22 -15.24 5.60 21.14
CA GLY A 22 -14.26 6.58 20.72
C GLY A 22 -12.93 5.93 20.35
N SER A 23 -12.05 6.72 19.76
CA SER A 23 -10.73 6.26 19.31
C SER A 23 -9.67 6.31 20.41
N ARG A 24 -10.04 6.74 21.63
CA ARG A 24 -9.11 6.99 22.73
C ARG A 24 -9.05 5.80 23.69
N ALA A 25 -7.83 5.41 24.06
CA ALA A 25 -7.56 4.31 24.99
C ALA A 25 -8.21 4.50 26.38
N GLU A 26 -8.42 5.76 26.79
CA GLU A 26 -8.97 6.15 28.09
C GLU A 26 -10.41 5.64 28.32
N GLU A 27 -11.19 5.44 27.25
CA GLU A 27 -12.57 4.94 27.32
C GLU A 27 -12.65 3.43 27.61
N TRP A 28 -11.55 2.72 27.36
CA TRP A 28 -11.41 1.30 27.62
C TRP A 28 -10.75 1.05 28.98
N GLY A 29 -10.38 2.08 29.75
CA GLY A 29 -9.74 2.02 31.08
C GLY A 29 -10.73 1.92 32.26
N THR A 30 -10.34 1.25 33.34
CA THR A 30 -11.14 1.18 34.57
C THR A 30 -10.86 2.45 35.37
N GLY A 31 -11.79 3.40 35.34
CA GLY A 31 -11.72 4.58 36.23
C GLY A 31 -11.31 5.91 35.59
N CYS A 32 -11.56 6.15 34.30
CA CYS A 32 -11.57 7.55 33.86
C CYS A 32 -12.76 8.25 34.53
N ALA A 33 -12.50 9.03 35.58
CA ALA A 33 -13.53 9.70 36.35
C ALA A 33 -14.39 10.63 35.49
N GLU A 34 -13.84 11.11 34.37
CA GLU A 34 -14.44 12.12 33.52
C GLU A 34 -15.34 11.59 32.39
N THR A 35 -15.17 10.34 31.93
CA THR A 35 -16.00 9.81 30.83
C THR A 35 -17.16 8.99 31.34
N VAL A 36 -18.34 9.25 30.76
CA VAL A 36 -19.56 8.49 30.97
C VAL A 36 -19.38 7.10 30.36
N GLN A 37 -19.90 6.04 30.98
CA GLN A 37 -19.72 4.65 30.54
C GLN A 37 -21.05 3.88 30.48
N THR A 38 -21.11 2.80 29.68
CA THR A 38 -22.27 1.90 29.69
C THR A 38 -22.51 1.36 31.11
N GLY A 39 -23.74 1.51 31.60
CA GLY A 39 -24.13 1.13 32.96
C GLY A 39 -24.07 2.28 33.98
N ASP A 40 -23.59 3.47 33.60
CA ASP A 40 -23.73 4.65 34.46
C ASP A 40 -25.20 5.10 34.50
N VAL A 41 -25.68 5.45 35.69
CA VAL A 41 -27.07 5.87 35.93
C VAL A 41 -27.19 7.37 35.68
N VAL A 42 -28.10 7.77 34.81
CA VAL A 42 -28.33 9.19 34.50
C VAL A 42 -29.04 9.86 35.67
N GLU A 43 -28.41 10.90 36.23
CA GLU A 43 -28.98 11.71 37.31
C GLU A 43 -29.61 13.00 36.77
N GLU A 44 -28.97 13.62 35.78
CA GLU A 44 -29.37 14.93 35.29
C GLU A 44 -29.06 15.06 33.79
N LEU A 45 -29.97 15.71 33.07
CA LEU A 45 -29.86 16.03 31.65
C LEU A 45 -30.18 17.51 31.45
N LEU A 46 -29.19 18.31 31.08
CA LEU A 46 -29.36 19.71 30.75
C LEU A 46 -29.38 19.85 29.23
N ILE A 47 -30.46 20.41 28.66
CA ILE A 47 -30.62 20.59 27.22
C ILE A 47 -30.61 22.09 26.87
N GLY A 48 -29.90 22.48 25.82
CA GLY A 48 -29.77 23.87 25.39
C GLY A 48 -28.69 24.64 26.16
N VAL A 49 -27.65 23.95 26.64
CA VAL A 49 -26.50 24.57 27.32
C VAL A 49 -25.84 25.58 26.38
N GLY A 50 -25.85 26.86 26.76
CA GLY A 50 -25.33 27.97 25.94
C GLY A 50 -26.31 28.63 24.96
N GLY A 51 -27.58 28.20 24.92
CA GLY A 51 -28.63 28.82 24.09
C GLY A 51 -29.24 30.10 24.69
N ARG A 52 -29.93 30.90 23.87
CA ARG A 52 -30.52 32.21 24.26
C ARG A 52 -31.56 32.13 25.40
N GLY A 53 -32.11 30.95 25.70
CA GLY A 53 -33.12 30.72 26.73
C GLY A 53 -32.62 30.06 28.03
N GLY A 54 -31.31 29.78 28.16
CA GLY A 54 -30.75 29.01 29.27
C GLY A 54 -31.03 27.50 29.18
N PRO A 55 -30.32 26.65 29.94
CA PRO A 55 -30.48 25.20 29.87
C PRO A 55 -31.78 24.73 30.56
N ALA A 56 -32.53 23.86 29.90
CA ALA A 56 -33.63 23.13 30.51
C ALA A 56 -33.09 21.94 31.31
N VAL A 57 -33.28 21.96 32.64
CA VAL A 57 -32.78 20.93 33.55
C VAL A 57 -33.83 19.83 33.74
N HIS A 58 -33.43 18.59 33.50
CA HIS A 58 -34.24 17.39 33.73
C HIS A 58 -33.49 16.45 34.66
N ALA A 59 -34.00 16.24 35.88
CA ALA A 59 -33.37 15.38 36.88
C ALA A 59 -34.15 14.07 37.11
N ALA A 60 -33.43 13.02 37.52
CA ALA A 60 -34.01 11.77 37.96
C ALA A 60 -34.81 11.96 39.28
N PRO A 61 -35.88 11.17 39.52
CA PRO A 61 -36.39 10.08 38.69
C PRO A 61 -37.19 10.57 37.47
N PHE A 62 -36.86 10.05 36.28
CA PHE A 62 -37.52 10.42 35.03
C PHE A 62 -38.89 9.75 34.91
N LYS A 63 -39.97 10.52 35.11
CA LYS A 63 -41.34 10.03 34.88
C LYS A 63 -41.51 9.61 33.41
N GLY A 64 -41.70 8.31 33.18
CA GLY A 64 -41.80 7.72 31.83
C GLY A 64 -40.47 7.24 31.22
N GLY A 65 -39.39 7.20 32.01
CA GLY A 65 -38.12 6.57 31.66
C GLY A 65 -37.47 7.09 30.38
N ARG A 66 -36.78 6.21 29.65
CA ARG A 66 -36.15 6.48 28.35
C ARG A 66 -37.12 7.09 27.35
N ALA A 67 -38.36 6.61 27.31
CA ALA A 67 -39.34 7.05 26.32
C ALA A 67 -39.68 8.54 26.47
N ALA A 68 -39.77 9.03 27.72
CA ALA A 68 -39.96 10.45 28.00
C ALA A 68 -38.74 11.28 27.57
N LEU A 69 -37.53 10.81 27.89
CA LEU A 69 -36.28 11.47 27.49
C LEU A 69 -36.12 11.52 25.97
N GLN A 70 -36.46 10.47 25.23
CA GLN A 70 -36.42 10.46 23.76
C GLN A 70 -37.39 11.49 23.15
N LYS A 71 -38.57 11.70 23.74
CA LYS A 71 -39.49 12.78 23.32
C LYS A 71 -38.90 14.16 23.57
N LEU A 72 -38.21 14.37 24.70
CA LEU A 72 -37.51 15.62 25.00
C LEU A 72 -36.37 15.89 24.02
N LEU A 73 -35.55 14.87 23.72
CA LEU A 73 -34.47 14.97 22.73
C LEU A 73 -35.02 15.28 21.33
N HIS A 74 -36.12 14.64 20.92
CA HIS A 74 -36.78 14.93 19.66
C HIS A 74 -37.29 16.38 19.58
N ALA A 75 -37.94 16.86 20.64
CA ALA A 75 -38.46 18.23 20.68
C ALA A 75 -37.33 19.27 20.66
N ALA A 76 -36.24 19.02 21.38
CA ALA A 76 -35.06 19.88 21.40
C ALA A 76 -34.34 19.92 20.05
N TYR A 77 -34.14 18.75 19.43
CA TYR A 77 -33.56 18.64 18.09
C TYR A 77 -34.38 19.43 17.06
N LYS A 78 -35.72 19.33 17.10
CA LYS A 78 -36.61 20.10 16.22
C LYS A 78 -36.53 21.62 16.42
N ARG A 79 -36.20 22.08 17.63
CA ARG A 79 -35.99 23.51 17.93
C ARG A 79 -34.58 24.01 17.61
N GLY A 80 -33.64 23.10 17.32
CA GLY A 80 -32.22 23.44 17.14
C GLY A 80 -31.41 23.50 18.45
N ASP A 81 -32.02 23.18 19.59
CA ASP A 81 -31.37 23.14 20.92
C ASP A 81 -30.62 21.82 21.11
N THR A 82 -29.55 21.59 20.37
CA THR A 82 -28.87 20.28 20.34
C THR A 82 -27.74 20.11 21.35
N SER A 83 -27.33 21.15 22.07
CA SER A 83 -26.29 21.05 23.11
C SER A 83 -26.85 20.41 24.38
N VAL A 84 -26.15 19.41 24.92
CA VAL A 84 -26.59 18.63 26.08
C VAL A 84 -25.43 18.42 27.06
N GLU A 85 -25.69 18.57 28.35
CA GLU A 85 -24.81 18.08 29.41
C GLU A 85 -25.51 16.95 30.16
N VAL A 86 -24.85 15.80 30.25
CA VAL A 86 -25.36 14.61 30.96
C VAL A 86 -24.53 14.43 32.22
N ARG A 87 -25.19 14.40 33.38
CA ARG A 87 -24.58 14.01 34.65
C ARG A 87 -25.02 12.60 35.01
N VAL A 88 -24.05 11.77 35.37
CA VAL A 88 -24.29 10.37 35.71
C VAL A 88 -23.63 10.02 37.04
N ARG A 89 -24.23 9.07 37.74
CA ARG A 89 -23.68 8.42 38.92
C ARG A 89 -23.30 7.00 38.60
N ARG A 90 -22.15 6.58 39.13
CA ARG A 90 -21.68 5.19 39.02
C ARG A 90 -22.24 4.37 40.19
N PRO A 91 -23.09 3.35 39.95
CA PRO A 91 -23.68 2.56 41.03
C PRO A 91 -22.63 1.67 41.69
N ALA A 92 -22.28 1.94 42.96
CA ALA A 92 -21.26 1.20 43.71
C ALA A 92 -21.66 -0.27 43.91
N HIS A 93 -20.69 -1.18 43.93
CA HIS A 93 -20.92 -2.56 44.33
C HIS A 93 -21.25 -2.54 45.83
N ALA A 94 -22.51 -2.77 46.21
CA ALA A 94 -22.80 -3.08 47.61
C ALA A 94 -22.07 -4.39 47.93
N GLN A 95 -21.08 -4.34 48.81
CA GLN A 95 -20.54 -5.55 49.42
C GLN A 95 -21.67 -6.18 50.24
N GLN A 96 -22.27 -7.23 49.69
CA GLN A 96 -23.32 -7.99 50.34
C GLN A 96 -22.64 -8.84 51.43
N GLY A 97 -22.76 -8.42 52.70
CA GLY A 97 -22.62 -9.23 53.90
C GLY A 97 -21.27 -9.92 54.15
N GLN A 98 -20.31 -9.22 54.77
CA GLN A 98 -19.32 -9.90 55.61
C GLN A 98 -20.05 -10.49 56.82
N GLN A 99 -20.16 -11.82 56.84
CA GLN A 99 -20.52 -12.59 58.01
C GLN A 99 -19.40 -12.44 59.05
N LEU A 100 -19.78 -12.00 60.24
CA LEU A 100 -18.91 -11.78 61.40
C LEU A 100 -18.05 -13.01 61.72
N VAL A 101 -16.74 -12.79 61.82
CA VAL A 101 -15.84 -13.56 62.70
C VAL A 101 -15.20 -12.53 63.64
N PRO A 102 -15.31 -12.67 64.98
CA PRO A 102 -14.69 -11.73 65.90
C PRO A 102 -13.20 -12.07 66.06
N GLY A 103 -12.34 -11.07 65.90
CA GLY A 103 -10.89 -11.22 66.07
C GLY A 103 -10.20 -9.85 66.15
N GLU A 104 -10.14 -9.36 67.39
CA GLU A 104 -9.15 -8.48 68.02
C GLU A 104 -8.69 -7.16 67.37
N ALA A 105 -8.74 -6.15 68.24
CA ALA A 105 -8.39 -4.75 68.09
C ALA A 105 -7.00 -4.50 67.51
N ASP A 106 -6.91 -3.48 66.65
CA ASP A 106 -5.94 -2.42 66.91
C ASP A 106 -6.43 -1.05 66.42
N SER A 107 -6.06 -0.06 67.21
CA SER A 107 -6.66 1.27 67.27
C SER A 107 -5.95 2.27 66.36
N SER A 108 -6.70 2.95 65.50
CA SER A 108 -6.43 4.35 65.13
C SER A 108 -7.68 4.92 64.45
N GLY A 109 -8.41 5.75 65.19
CA GLY A 109 -9.61 6.42 64.70
C GLY A 109 -9.26 7.59 63.80
N GLU A 110 -9.83 7.59 62.59
CA GLU A 110 -10.24 8.82 61.91
C GLU A 110 -11.72 8.71 61.57
N LEU A 111 -12.48 9.67 62.07
CA LEU A 111 -13.92 9.83 61.86
C LEU A 111 -14.19 10.19 60.39
N LEU A 112 -14.57 9.20 59.58
CA LEU A 112 -15.18 9.46 58.28
C LEU A 112 -16.64 9.90 58.51
N GLY A 113 -16.88 11.21 58.34
CA GLY A 113 -18.22 11.79 58.29
C GLY A 113 -19.07 11.22 57.13
N PRO A 114 -20.40 11.42 57.18
CA PRO A 114 -21.30 10.86 56.19
C PRO A 114 -21.20 11.65 54.88
N GLY A 115 -20.98 10.95 53.77
CA GLY A 115 -21.18 11.50 52.42
C GLY A 115 -19.92 11.61 51.57
N SER A 116 -19.33 10.48 51.14
CA SER A 116 -18.52 10.50 49.92
C SER A 116 -19.48 10.50 48.73
N ASP A 117 -19.55 11.62 48.00
CA ASP A 117 -20.19 11.70 46.70
C ASP A 117 -19.75 10.50 45.84
N ALA A 118 -20.69 9.64 45.48
CA ALA A 118 -20.46 8.55 44.55
C ALA A 118 -19.94 9.14 43.23
N ALA A 119 -18.68 8.86 42.88
CA ALA A 119 -17.93 9.45 41.75
C ALA A 119 -18.83 9.80 40.54
N ALA A 120 -19.31 11.04 40.50
CA ALA A 120 -20.22 11.53 39.47
C ALA A 120 -19.41 11.96 38.24
N ALA A 121 -19.82 11.51 37.06
CA ALA A 121 -19.21 11.87 35.79
C ALA A 121 -20.12 12.80 34.98
N ARG A 122 -19.53 13.63 34.12
CA ARG A 122 -20.26 14.58 33.27
C ARG A 122 -19.78 14.47 31.83
N MET A 123 -20.70 14.49 30.88
CA MET A 123 -20.38 14.52 29.45
C MET A 123 -21.14 15.66 28.76
N GLN A 124 -20.40 16.50 28.06
CA GLN A 124 -20.95 17.45 27.10
C GLN A 124 -21.12 16.76 25.74
N ALA A 125 -22.31 16.83 25.19
CA ALA A 125 -22.70 16.11 23.98
C ALA A 125 -23.63 16.94 23.09
N CYS A 126 -23.82 16.48 21.86
CA CYS A 126 -24.84 16.97 20.96
C CYS A 126 -25.89 15.89 20.64
N ILE A 127 -27.13 16.31 20.43
CA ILE A 127 -28.23 15.42 20.02
C ILE A 127 -28.07 15.07 18.55
N VAL A 128 -27.95 13.78 18.24
CA VAL A 128 -27.80 13.28 16.87
C VAL A 128 -28.89 12.24 16.58
N PRO A 129 -29.59 12.32 15.44
CA PRO A 129 -30.49 11.25 15.01
C PRO A 129 -29.70 9.99 14.68
N GLN A 130 -30.11 8.86 15.24
CA GLN A 130 -29.53 7.55 14.95
C GLN A 130 -30.32 6.88 13.82
N GLU A 131 -29.67 6.69 12.68
CA GLU A 131 -30.24 5.89 11.60
C GLU A 131 -30.22 4.41 12.01
N THR A 132 -31.40 3.80 12.12
CA THR A 132 -31.48 2.35 12.33
C THR A 132 -31.11 1.67 11.02
N ALA A 133 -29.90 1.10 10.95
CA ALA A 133 -29.48 0.26 9.85
C ALA A 133 -30.49 -0.89 9.67
N GLY A 134 -31.27 -0.84 8.59
CA GLY A 134 -32.34 -1.79 8.29
C GLY A 134 -33.01 -1.49 6.95
N GLY A 135 -32.43 -2.06 5.88
CA GLY A 135 -33.11 -2.33 4.61
C GLY A 135 -33.08 -1.21 3.57
N GLY A 136 -32.60 -1.55 2.37
CA GLY A 136 -32.44 -0.66 1.22
C GLY A 136 -33.73 -0.09 0.63
N GLY A 137 -33.48 0.83 -0.31
CA GLY A 137 -34.38 1.44 -1.30
C GLY A 137 -35.89 1.24 -1.15
N GLY A 138 -36.59 2.31 -0.80
CA GLY A 138 -38.04 2.37 -0.92
C GLY A 138 -38.62 3.65 -0.33
N MET A 139 -39.45 4.33 -1.13
CA MET A 139 -40.22 5.53 -0.84
C MET A 139 -40.58 5.75 0.64
N ALA A 140 -40.34 6.99 1.08
CA ALA A 140 -40.71 7.52 2.38
C ALA A 140 -42.17 7.19 2.77
N MET A 141 -42.32 6.39 3.82
CA MET A 141 -43.53 6.31 4.62
C MET A 141 -43.23 6.94 5.98
N VAL A 142 -43.89 8.07 6.22
CA VAL A 142 -43.90 8.85 7.46
C VAL A 142 -44.36 7.95 8.61
N GLY A 143 -43.56 7.85 9.68
CA GLY A 143 -44.06 7.32 10.96
C GLY A 143 -43.12 6.43 11.80
N ARG A 144 -41.85 6.19 11.43
CA ARG A 144 -40.91 5.51 12.35
C ARG A 144 -40.30 6.51 13.33
N SER A 145 -40.42 6.24 14.63
CA SER A 145 -39.84 7.05 15.70
C SER A 145 -38.32 7.11 15.57
N GLN A 146 -37.80 8.25 15.13
CA GLN A 146 -36.35 8.49 15.05
C GLN A 146 -35.76 8.41 16.45
N LYS A 147 -34.78 7.52 16.64
CA LYS A 147 -34.05 7.40 17.91
C LYS A 147 -32.96 8.47 17.94
N TYR A 148 -32.75 9.08 19.09
CA TYR A 148 -31.71 10.08 19.30
C TYR A 148 -30.62 9.54 20.22
N VAL A 149 -29.37 9.79 19.84
CA VAL A 149 -28.17 9.51 20.63
C VAL A 149 -27.47 10.81 20.99
N LEU A 150 -26.65 10.75 22.02
CA LEU A 150 -25.82 11.85 22.49
C LEU A 150 -24.39 11.58 22.03
N ARG A 151 -23.88 12.40 21.12
CA ARG A 151 -22.50 12.31 20.62
C ARG A 151 -21.61 13.27 21.39
N SER A 152 -20.50 12.79 21.94
CA SER A 152 -19.58 13.63 22.72
C SER A 152 -19.03 14.78 21.88
N ILE A 153 -18.91 15.96 22.48
CA ILE A 153 -18.26 17.12 21.85
C ILE A 153 -16.74 16.93 21.83
N ARG A 154 -16.19 16.16 22.78
CA ARG A 154 -14.75 15.92 22.92
C ARG A 154 -14.23 14.78 22.04
N ASP A 155 -15.09 13.85 21.64
CA ASP A 155 -14.78 12.78 20.68
C ASP A 155 -16.02 12.52 19.79
N PRO A 156 -16.01 12.93 18.50
CA PRO A 156 -17.15 12.74 17.61
C PRO A 156 -17.45 11.26 17.29
N ASN A 157 -16.51 10.35 17.53
CA ASN A 157 -16.71 8.90 17.37
C ASN A 157 -17.37 8.29 18.62
N TYR A 158 -17.34 8.98 19.76
CA TYR A 158 -18.00 8.53 20.98
C TYR A 158 -19.47 8.95 21.00
N ALA A 159 -20.37 7.97 21.00
CA ALA A 159 -21.81 8.22 21.07
C ALA A 159 -22.52 7.26 22.03
N VAL A 160 -23.46 7.80 22.79
CA VAL A 160 -24.22 7.05 23.79
C VAL A 160 -25.73 7.19 23.61
N GLY A 161 -26.45 6.11 23.88
CA GLY A 161 -27.89 6.05 23.99
C GLY A 161 -28.35 6.00 25.44
N LEU A 162 -29.65 6.18 25.63
CA LEU A 162 -30.33 6.06 26.92
C LEU A 162 -31.14 4.75 26.93
N VAL A 163 -31.09 4.00 28.03
CA VAL A 163 -31.81 2.73 28.18
C VAL A 163 -32.44 2.60 29.57
N ASP A 164 -33.65 2.04 29.66
CA ASP A 164 -34.27 1.72 30.96
C ASP A 164 -33.69 0.40 31.49
N ARG A 165 -33.17 0.42 32.73
CA ARG A 165 -32.50 -0.71 33.37
C ARG A 165 -32.79 -0.76 34.88
N SER A 166 -32.59 -1.91 35.51
CA SER A 166 -32.52 -2.01 36.97
C SER A 166 -31.13 -1.57 37.48
N GLU A 167 -31.04 -1.07 38.71
CA GLU A 167 -29.74 -0.68 39.30
C GLU A 167 -28.80 -1.89 39.44
N SER A 168 -29.34 -3.09 39.69
CA SER A 168 -28.60 -4.36 39.68
C SER A 168 -28.00 -4.72 38.31
N GLU A 169 -28.73 -4.48 37.21
CA GLU A 169 -28.19 -4.67 35.86
C GLU A 169 -27.05 -3.69 35.57
N CYS A 170 -27.18 -2.44 36.01
CA CYS A 170 -26.16 -1.41 35.85
C CYS A 170 -24.83 -1.80 36.52
N VAL A 171 -24.89 -2.41 37.71
CA VAL A 171 -23.72 -2.96 38.41
C VAL A 171 -23.10 -4.14 37.63
N ALA A 172 -23.91 -5.06 37.12
CA ALA A 172 -23.44 -6.23 36.36
C ALA A 172 -22.73 -5.84 35.05
N PHE A 173 -23.21 -4.83 34.33
CA PHE A 173 -22.56 -4.34 33.10
C PHE A 173 -21.15 -3.79 33.34
N ARG A 174 -20.83 -3.30 34.55
CA ARG A 174 -19.47 -2.87 34.91
C ARG A 174 -18.49 -4.04 35.11
N GLY A 175 -18.97 -5.20 35.56
CA GLY A 175 -18.16 -6.41 35.68
C GLY A 175 -17.75 -7.05 34.33
N SER A 176 -18.49 -6.75 33.26
CA SER A 176 -18.30 -7.33 31.92
C SER A 176 -17.48 -6.42 30.99
N ARG A 177 -16.29 -6.00 31.44
CA ARG A 177 -15.34 -5.18 30.66
C ARG A 177 -14.81 -5.95 29.42
N SER A 178 -14.56 -7.25 29.57
CA SER A 178 -14.04 -8.11 28.50
C SER A 178 -15.02 -8.25 27.32
N SER A 179 -16.32 -8.44 27.58
CA SER A 179 -17.32 -8.64 26.52
C SER A 179 -17.48 -7.44 25.60
N ARG A 180 -17.42 -6.19 26.13
CA ARG A 180 -17.57 -4.97 25.34
C ARG A 180 -16.38 -4.71 24.42
N VAL A 181 -15.16 -4.85 24.94
CA VAL A 181 -13.92 -4.72 24.15
C VAL A 181 -13.88 -5.80 23.08
N VAL A 182 -14.22 -7.05 23.43
CA VAL A 182 -14.27 -8.17 22.48
C VAL A 182 -15.35 -7.95 21.40
N CYS A 183 -16.52 -7.42 21.77
CA CYS A 183 -17.57 -7.11 20.80
C CYS A 183 -17.20 -5.93 19.89
N ALA A 184 -16.61 -4.86 20.42
CA ALA A 184 -16.12 -3.73 19.63
C ALA A 184 -14.99 -4.15 18.69
N LEU A 185 -14.06 -4.98 19.18
CA LEU A 185 -13.00 -5.59 18.38
C LEU A 185 -13.58 -6.46 17.25
N SER A 186 -14.58 -7.29 17.54
CA SER A 186 -15.23 -8.13 16.51
C SER A 186 -15.94 -7.33 15.42
N LYS A 187 -16.25 -6.06 15.68
CA LYS A 187 -16.94 -5.14 14.76
C LYS A 187 -16.00 -4.09 14.15
N ALA A 188 -14.77 -3.99 14.64
CA ALA A 188 -13.81 -3.01 14.16
C ALA A 188 -13.31 -3.42 12.78
N GLN A 189 -13.53 -2.56 11.78
CA GLN A 189 -13.00 -2.72 10.44
C GLN A 189 -11.94 -1.66 10.19
N LEU A 190 -10.74 -2.10 9.83
CA LEU A 190 -9.72 -1.21 9.28
C LEU A 190 -10.25 -0.64 7.96
N GLN A 191 -10.18 0.69 7.82
CA GLN A 191 -10.50 1.36 6.57
C GLN A 191 -9.23 1.50 5.75
N ASP A 192 -9.35 1.35 4.43
CA ASP A 192 -8.28 1.70 3.50
C ASP A 192 -8.19 3.22 3.30
N GLY A 193 -7.03 3.68 2.82
CA GLY A 193 -6.80 5.09 2.59
C GLY A 193 -5.65 5.31 1.61
N TYR A 194 -5.71 6.42 0.89
CA TYR A 194 -4.68 6.84 -0.05
C TYR A 194 -3.92 8.06 0.49
N VAL A 195 -2.61 8.06 0.30
CA VAL A 195 -1.75 9.21 0.60
C VAL A 195 -1.20 9.75 -0.72
N SER A 196 -1.33 11.06 -0.93
CA SER A 196 -0.69 11.71 -2.08
C SER A 196 0.83 11.67 -1.92
N TYR A 197 1.52 11.11 -2.92
CA TYR A 197 2.98 11.02 -2.94
C TYR A 197 3.54 11.75 -4.18
N PRO A 198 4.48 12.69 -4.02
CA PRO A 198 4.96 13.52 -5.12
C PRO A 198 6.04 12.79 -5.96
N TRP A 199 5.62 11.78 -6.73
CA TRP A 199 6.50 10.89 -7.50
C TRP A 199 7.53 11.62 -8.36
N GLU A 200 7.11 12.62 -9.14
CA GLU A 200 7.98 13.35 -10.08
C GLU A 200 9.05 14.16 -9.36
N LYS A 201 8.68 14.78 -8.23
CA LYS A 201 9.63 15.53 -7.39
C LYS A 201 10.68 14.57 -6.82
N LYS A 202 10.25 13.43 -6.30
CA LYS A 202 11.15 12.41 -5.75
C LYS A 202 12.07 11.79 -6.79
N MET A 203 11.58 11.52 -8.00
CA MET A 203 12.42 11.03 -9.10
C MET A 203 13.51 12.03 -9.51
N LYS A 204 13.24 13.34 -9.43
CA LYS A 204 14.24 14.38 -9.76
C LYS A 204 15.25 14.62 -8.64
N GLU A 205 14.81 14.55 -7.39
CA GLU A 205 15.64 14.89 -6.21
C GLU A 205 16.48 13.71 -5.71
N VAL A 206 16.00 12.47 -5.86
CA VAL A 206 16.59 11.30 -5.20
C VAL A 206 17.41 10.43 -6.16
N LEU A 207 17.04 10.35 -7.44
CA LEU A 207 17.73 9.47 -8.38
C LEU A 207 19.11 10.03 -8.77
N PRO A 208 20.16 9.19 -8.83
CA PRO A 208 21.49 9.62 -9.30
C PRO A 208 21.47 10.15 -10.74
N VAL A 209 20.66 9.52 -11.60
CA VAL A 209 20.39 9.97 -12.96
C VAL A 209 18.95 10.50 -13.02
N PRO A 210 18.73 11.79 -13.33
CA PRO A 210 17.40 12.38 -13.33
C PRO A 210 16.42 11.61 -14.22
N SER A 211 15.25 11.31 -13.66
CA SER A 211 14.14 10.62 -14.35
C SER A 211 14.52 9.24 -14.93
N ALA A 212 15.56 8.59 -14.40
CA ALA A 212 16.07 7.34 -14.93
C ALA A 212 16.30 6.30 -13.84
N SER A 213 15.77 5.10 -14.07
CA SER A 213 15.96 3.95 -13.20
C SER A 213 17.32 3.28 -13.43
N SER A 214 17.95 2.85 -12.33
CA SER A 214 19.14 1.98 -12.29
C SER A 214 18.80 0.49 -12.47
N PHE A 215 17.51 0.15 -12.54
CA PHE A 215 17.05 -1.18 -12.92
C PHE A 215 17.15 -1.32 -14.44
N LEU A 216 18.02 -2.22 -14.86
CA LEU A 216 18.31 -2.55 -16.25
C LEU A 216 17.74 -3.94 -16.54
N SER A 217 17.37 -4.20 -17.79
CA SER A 217 16.88 -5.52 -18.15
C SER A 217 17.16 -5.92 -19.59
N LEU A 218 17.24 -7.23 -19.79
CA LEU A 218 17.37 -7.91 -21.07
C LEU A 218 16.23 -8.93 -21.18
N LEU A 219 15.46 -8.88 -22.27
CA LEU A 219 14.43 -9.88 -22.56
C LEU A 219 15.02 -10.99 -23.44
N VAL A 220 15.03 -12.23 -22.97
CA VAL A 220 15.52 -13.40 -23.71
C VAL A 220 14.32 -14.19 -24.21
N LEU A 221 14.17 -14.25 -25.53
CA LEU A 221 13.16 -15.09 -26.17
C LEU A 221 13.66 -16.54 -26.25
N PRO A 222 12.75 -17.52 -26.13
CA PRO A 222 13.12 -18.92 -26.22
C PRO A 222 13.66 -19.27 -27.60
N THR A 223 14.60 -20.20 -27.66
CA THR A 223 15.26 -20.58 -28.91
C THR A 223 14.27 -21.30 -29.81
N ALA A 224 14.13 -20.86 -31.06
CA ALA A 224 13.34 -21.60 -32.05
C ALA A 224 14.10 -22.85 -32.52
N LEU A 225 13.43 -23.99 -32.52
CA LEU A 225 13.99 -25.28 -32.95
C LEU A 225 13.91 -25.48 -34.47
N ASP A 226 13.07 -24.70 -35.13
CA ASP A 226 12.77 -24.81 -36.55
C ASP A 226 12.64 -23.42 -37.19
N ARG A 227 12.83 -23.36 -38.52
CA ARG A 227 12.75 -22.09 -39.26
C ARG A 227 11.34 -21.49 -39.29
N ALA A 228 10.31 -22.29 -39.05
CA ALA A 228 8.93 -21.82 -38.96
C ALA A 228 8.58 -21.28 -37.57
N ASN A 229 9.54 -21.27 -36.61
CA ASN A 229 9.33 -20.83 -35.23
C ASN A 229 8.14 -21.54 -34.55
N SER A 230 7.90 -22.79 -34.93
CA SER A 230 6.75 -23.55 -34.46
C SER A 230 6.99 -24.25 -33.14
N ARG A 231 8.26 -24.57 -32.86
CA ARG A 231 8.69 -25.22 -31.63
C ARG A 231 9.83 -24.44 -31.01
N TYR A 232 9.85 -24.45 -29.69
CA TYR A 232 10.83 -23.74 -28.90
C TYR A 232 11.50 -24.69 -27.92
N ASN A 233 12.77 -24.39 -27.58
CA ASN A 233 13.42 -25.00 -26.43
C ASN A 233 12.65 -24.68 -25.14
N SER A 234 12.92 -25.41 -24.06
CA SER A 234 12.28 -25.22 -22.76
C SER A 234 12.59 -23.86 -22.13
N VAL A 235 11.80 -23.50 -21.11
CA VAL A 235 12.05 -22.30 -20.29
C VAL A 235 13.41 -22.42 -19.58
N ASP A 236 13.78 -23.63 -19.17
CA ASP A 236 15.07 -23.92 -18.55
C ASP A 236 16.27 -23.62 -19.48
N ASP A 237 16.18 -23.97 -20.77
CA ASP A 237 17.18 -23.57 -21.78
C ASP A 237 17.26 -22.04 -21.90
N THR A 238 16.11 -21.37 -21.88
CA THR A 238 16.04 -19.90 -21.98
C THR A 238 16.67 -19.24 -20.75
N LEU A 239 16.45 -19.80 -19.56
CA LEU A 239 17.11 -19.38 -18.32
C LEU A 239 18.63 -19.63 -18.37
N ALA A 240 19.06 -20.79 -18.85
CA ALA A 240 20.47 -21.13 -19.00
C ALA A 240 21.18 -20.16 -19.97
N ARG A 241 20.55 -19.81 -21.08
CA ARG A 241 21.04 -18.79 -22.03
C ARG A 241 21.15 -17.42 -21.39
N ALA A 242 20.14 -17.00 -20.61
CA ALA A 242 20.18 -15.73 -19.89
C ALA A 242 21.33 -15.69 -18.88
N ASN A 243 21.52 -16.78 -18.13
CA ASN A 243 22.61 -16.92 -17.17
C ASN A 243 23.99 -16.91 -17.87
N ALA A 244 24.13 -17.63 -18.97
CA ALA A 244 25.36 -17.66 -19.77
C ALA A 244 25.74 -16.27 -20.28
N TRP A 245 24.77 -15.52 -20.84
CA TRP A 245 25.00 -14.14 -21.27
C TRP A 245 25.45 -13.23 -20.12
N PHE A 246 24.84 -13.37 -18.94
CA PHE A 246 25.20 -12.57 -17.77
C PHE A 246 26.62 -12.87 -17.27
N LEU A 247 26.96 -14.16 -17.12
CA LEU A 247 28.28 -14.59 -16.67
C LEU A 247 29.36 -14.22 -17.69
N ALA A 248 29.08 -14.38 -18.99
CA ALA A 248 29.99 -13.95 -20.06
C ALA A 248 30.23 -12.44 -20.03
N SER A 249 29.18 -11.65 -19.81
CA SER A 249 29.30 -10.19 -19.66
C SER A 249 30.24 -9.82 -18.51
N GLN A 250 30.08 -10.45 -17.35
CA GLN A 250 30.98 -10.21 -16.22
C GLN A 250 32.42 -10.65 -16.50
N ALA A 251 32.61 -11.79 -17.15
CA ALA A 251 33.92 -12.31 -17.55
C ALA A 251 34.62 -11.40 -18.56
N ALA A 252 33.86 -10.77 -19.47
CA ALA A 252 34.35 -9.75 -20.39
C ALA A 252 34.73 -8.43 -19.68
N GLY A 253 34.45 -8.29 -18.38
CA GLY A 253 34.78 -7.12 -17.58
C GLY A 253 33.66 -6.08 -17.49
N VAL A 254 32.42 -6.41 -17.90
CA VAL A 254 31.25 -5.53 -17.77
C VAL A 254 30.81 -5.46 -16.30
N PRO A 255 30.75 -4.27 -15.67
CA PRO A 255 30.48 -4.14 -14.25
C PRO A 255 28.97 -4.11 -13.95
N ILE A 256 28.34 -5.27 -14.03
CA ILE A 256 26.91 -5.48 -13.73
C ILE A 256 26.72 -6.48 -12.58
N ALA A 257 25.65 -6.29 -11.81
CA ALA A 257 25.22 -7.17 -10.74
C ALA A 257 23.82 -7.73 -11.04
N PHE A 258 23.60 -8.99 -10.67
CA PHE A 258 22.33 -9.68 -10.82
C PHE A 258 21.32 -9.10 -9.83
N LEU A 259 20.07 -8.92 -10.27
CA LEU A 259 18.96 -8.53 -9.39
C LEU A 259 17.89 -9.59 -9.31
N ASN A 260 17.33 -9.97 -10.46
CA ASN A 260 16.23 -10.91 -10.51
C ASN A 260 16.12 -11.54 -11.89
N VAL A 261 15.43 -12.66 -11.97
CA VAL A 261 14.99 -13.28 -13.21
C VAL A 261 13.49 -13.52 -13.12
N GLN A 262 12.77 -13.17 -14.19
CA GLN A 262 11.32 -13.27 -14.24
C GLN A 262 10.89 -13.88 -15.57
N THR A 263 9.97 -14.83 -15.53
CA THR A 263 9.30 -15.30 -16.75
C THR A 263 8.22 -14.30 -17.18
N GLU A 264 8.22 -13.91 -18.45
CA GLU A 264 7.24 -13.02 -19.06
C GLU A 264 6.43 -13.76 -20.11
N ALA A 265 5.10 -13.65 -20.02
CA ALA A 265 4.17 -14.21 -20.99
C ALA A 265 3.93 -13.20 -22.12
N LEU A 266 4.23 -13.60 -23.35
CA LEU A 266 4.00 -12.82 -24.57
C LEU A 266 2.92 -13.51 -25.39
N LEU A 267 1.84 -12.77 -25.70
CA LEU A 267 0.80 -13.26 -26.58
C LEU A 267 1.28 -13.22 -28.03
N THR A 268 1.05 -14.30 -28.74
CA THR A 268 1.29 -14.42 -30.18
C THR A 268 0.12 -15.11 -30.83
N LYS A 269 -0.19 -14.72 -32.07
CA LYS A 269 -1.10 -15.53 -32.88
C LYS A 269 -0.36 -16.80 -33.30
N ILE A 270 -0.99 -17.95 -33.16
CA ILE A 270 -0.47 -19.23 -33.69
C ILE A 270 -1.42 -19.73 -34.77
N SER A 271 -0.91 -20.57 -35.68
CA SER A 271 -1.71 -21.06 -36.82
C SER A 271 -1.15 -22.38 -37.33
N GLY A 272 -1.99 -23.21 -37.96
CA GLY A 272 -1.58 -24.44 -38.64
C GLY A 272 -0.90 -25.44 -37.69
N ASP A 273 0.31 -25.87 -38.03
CA ASP A 273 1.08 -26.86 -37.26
C ASP A 273 1.38 -26.39 -35.82
N MET A 274 1.56 -25.09 -35.60
CA MET A 274 1.79 -24.53 -34.25
C MET A 274 0.57 -24.69 -33.35
N ALA A 275 -0.61 -24.34 -33.86
CA ALA A 275 -1.86 -24.50 -33.14
C ALA A 275 -2.13 -25.97 -32.86
N SER A 276 -1.97 -26.82 -33.88
CA SER A 276 -2.19 -28.26 -33.78
C SER A 276 -1.34 -28.92 -32.69
N ALA A 277 -0.08 -28.48 -32.53
CA ALA A 277 0.87 -29.03 -31.56
C ALA A 277 0.70 -28.51 -30.14
N THR A 278 0.05 -27.35 -29.93
CA THR A 278 0.05 -26.65 -28.63
C THR A 278 -1.34 -26.39 -28.04
N VAL A 279 -2.40 -26.37 -28.86
CA VAL A 279 -3.80 -26.16 -28.43
C VAL A 279 -4.44 -27.48 -28.00
N ASN A 280 -3.99 -28.62 -28.54
CA ASN A 280 -4.57 -29.94 -28.27
C ASN A 280 -3.92 -30.71 -27.08
N SER A 281 -2.98 -30.09 -26.36
CA SER A 281 -2.24 -30.70 -25.24
C SER A 281 -3.01 -30.63 -23.91
N GLY A 282 -4.31 -30.98 -23.92
CA GLY A 282 -5.24 -30.80 -22.79
C GLY A 282 -5.24 -31.90 -21.72
N SER A 283 -4.25 -32.80 -21.69
CA SER A 283 -4.18 -33.87 -20.69
C SER A 283 -3.55 -33.37 -19.39
N LEU A 284 -4.20 -33.62 -18.24
CA LEU A 284 -3.64 -33.33 -16.91
C LEU A 284 -2.28 -34.01 -16.65
N ALA A 285 -1.97 -35.08 -17.39
CA ALA A 285 -0.68 -35.77 -17.32
C ALA A 285 0.49 -34.94 -17.92
N ASP A 286 0.19 -33.94 -18.77
CA ASP A 286 1.18 -33.08 -19.42
C ASP A 286 1.44 -31.77 -18.67
N LEU A 287 0.82 -31.55 -17.50
CA LEU A 287 1.06 -30.36 -16.66
C LEU A 287 2.54 -30.09 -16.35
N PRO A 288 3.38 -31.10 -16.02
CA PRO A 288 4.81 -30.89 -15.79
C PRO A 288 5.54 -30.40 -17.05
N ASN A 289 5.13 -30.91 -18.22
CA ASN A 289 5.67 -30.49 -19.51
C ASN A 289 5.23 -29.05 -19.82
N LEU A 290 3.99 -28.69 -19.48
CA LEU A 290 3.45 -27.35 -19.69
C LEU A 290 4.18 -26.29 -18.84
N ALA A 291 4.60 -26.62 -17.62
CA ALA A 291 5.36 -25.71 -16.76
C ALA A 291 6.69 -25.29 -17.42
N ASN A 292 7.40 -26.26 -18.00
CA ASN A 292 8.71 -26.07 -18.64
C ASN A 292 8.62 -25.76 -20.15
N ALA A 293 7.46 -25.89 -20.77
CA ALA A 293 7.24 -25.51 -22.16
C ALA A 293 7.29 -23.99 -22.32
N SER A 294 8.02 -23.55 -23.35
CA SER A 294 8.15 -22.13 -23.70
C SER A 294 7.01 -21.59 -24.56
N LEU A 295 6.14 -22.46 -25.08
CA LEU A 295 4.94 -22.08 -25.82
C LEU A 295 3.81 -23.01 -25.39
N TYR A 296 2.65 -22.43 -25.11
CA TYR A 296 1.39 -23.17 -25.02
C TYR A 296 0.28 -22.41 -25.72
N GLY A 297 -0.67 -23.14 -26.30
CA GLY A 297 -1.75 -22.56 -27.10
C GLY A 297 -3.10 -22.77 -26.43
N PHE A 298 -4.05 -21.89 -26.74
CA PHE A 298 -5.47 -22.11 -26.50
C PHE A 298 -6.28 -21.41 -27.61
N GLU A 299 -7.49 -21.89 -27.85
CA GLU A 299 -8.44 -21.26 -28.76
C GLU A 299 -9.24 -20.19 -28.00
N ASP A 300 -9.38 -19.00 -28.58
CA ASP A 300 -10.24 -17.96 -28.02
C ASP A 300 -11.73 -18.19 -28.32
N TYR A 301 -12.61 -17.35 -27.77
CA TYR A 301 -14.07 -17.47 -27.98
C TYR A 301 -14.49 -17.34 -29.45
N HIS A 302 -13.65 -16.75 -30.30
CA HIS A 302 -13.93 -16.53 -31.72
C HIS A 302 -13.30 -17.61 -32.62
N GLY A 303 -12.69 -18.66 -32.05
CA GLY A 303 -12.03 -19.73 -32.81
C GLY A 303 -10.64 -19.36 -33.31
N VAL A 304 -9.99 -18.36 -32.71
CA VAL A 304 -8.63 -17.94 -33.05
C VAL A 304 -7.63 -18.60 -32.10
N ASP A 305 -6.67 -19.32 -32.67
CA ASP A 305 -5.59 -19.92 -31.88
C ASP A 305 -4.61 -18.84 -31.37
N ILE A 306 -4.49 -18.74 -30.05
CA ILE A 306 -3.58 -17.85 -29.35
C ILE A 306 -2.50 -18.67 -28.65
N GLY A 307 -1.24 -18.33 -28.92
CA GLY A 307 -0.08 -18.85 -28.22
C GLY A 307 0.40 -17.90 -27.14
N VAL A 308 0.87 -18.47 -26.04
CA VAL A 308 1.58 -17.76 -24.98
C VAL A 308 3.02 -18.23 -24.97
N VAL A 309 3.92 -17.35 -25.42
CA VAL A 309 5.37 -17.57 -25.38
C VAL A 309 5.90 -17.13 -24.02
N LYS A 310 6.58 -18.02 -23.31
CA LYS A 310 7.29 -17.71 -22.06
C LYS A 310 8.70 -17.25 -22.38
N ALA A 311 8.90 -15.94 -22.38
CA ALA A 311 10.21 -15.32 -22.42
C ALA A 311 10.79 -15.19 -21.01
N VAL A 312 12.09 -14.93 -20.91
CA VAL A 312 12.78 -14.68 -19.64
C VAL A 312 13.29 -13.24 -19.63
N ARG A 313 12.83 -12.42 -18.68
CA ARG A 313 13.45 -11.13 -18.38
C ARG A 313 14.51 -11.29 -17.30
N LEU A 314 15.74 -10.97 -17.67
CA LEU A 314 16.84 -10.82 -16.75
C LEU A 314 16.91 -9.36 -16.28
N TRP A 315 16.80 -9.14 -14.98
CA TRP A 315 17.01 -7.85 -14.34
C TRP A 315 18.41 -7.77 -13.74
N PHE A 316 19.10 -6.68 -14.02
CA PHE A 316 20.44 -6.40 -13.53
C PHE A 316 20.62 -4.92 -13.23
N THR A 317 21.71 -4.57 -12.58
CA THR A 317 22.08 -3.17 -12.31
C THR A 317 23.58 -2.97 -12.47
N ALA A 318 24.03 -1.72 -12.46
CA ALA A 318 25.45 -1.40 -12.42
C ALA A 318 26.02 -1.81 -11.06
N ALA A 319 27.18 -2.49 -11.04
CA ALA A 319 27.78 -3.03 -9.82
C ALA A 319 28.01 -1.95 -8.75
N ALA A 320 28.46 -0.76 -9.16
CA ALA A 320 28.69 0.38 -8.28
C ALA A 320 27.96 1.66 -8.72
N GLY A 321 26.82 1.51 -9.42
CA GLY A 321 26.05 2.65 -9.94
C GLY A 321 26.55 3.18 -11.29
N GLU A 322 25.90 4.26 -11.76
CA GLU A 322 26.22 4.93 -13.02
C GLU A 322 26.91 6.26 -12.72
N MET A 323 28.04 6.54 -13.36
CA MET A 323 28.75 7.82 -13.26
C MET A 323 28.50 8.67 -14.52
N PRO A 324 28.01 9.91 -14.39
CA PRO A 324 27.97 10.84 -15.52
C PRO A 324 29.37 11.36 -15.87
N VAL A 325 29.69 11.37 -17.16
CA VAL A 325 30.88 12.01 -17.72
C VAL A 325 30.41 13.01 -18.77
N GLU A 326 30.60 14.29 -18.50
CA GLU A 326 30.27 15.36 -19.45
C GLU A 326 31.48 15.69 -20.29
N ILE A 327 31.41 15.41 -21.60
CA ILE A 327 32.46 15.77 -22.53
C ILE A 327 32.24 17.19 -23.02
N THR A 328 33.08 18.10 -22.55
CA THR A 328 33.08 19.52 -22.92
C THR A 328 33.76 19.73 -24.27
N LEU A 329 33.08 20.41 -25.19
CA LEU A 329 33.54 20.65 -26.56
C LEU A 329 33.84 22.14 -26.75
N GLU A 330 34.94 22.42 -27.44
CA GLU A 330 35.43 23.78 -27.68
C GLU A 330 35.70 23.98 -29.18
N GLU A 331 35.71 25.25 -29.60
CA GLU A 331 36.10 25.61 -30.96
C GLU A 331 37.55 25.15 -31.24
N GLY A 332 37.74 24.51 -32.40
CA GLY A 332 39.03 23.92 -32.80
C GLY A 332 39.19 22.43 -32.48
N ASP A 333 38.26 21.80 -31.75
CA ASP A 333 38.30 20.35 -31.53
C ASP A 333 38.02 19.58 -32.83
N THR A 334 39.05 18.92 -33.38
CA THR A 334 38.93 18.11 -34.61
C THR A 334 38.47 16.69 -34.34
N LYS A 335 38.73 16.16 -33.14
CA LYS A 335 38.42 14.80 -32.70
C LYS A 335 38.00 14.79 -31.23
N LEU A 336 37.13 13.85 -30.85
CA LEU A 336 36.68 13.69 -29.45
C LEU A 336 37.74 13.09 -28.53
N GLY A 337 38.66 12.32 -29.11
CA GLY A 337 39.80 11.75 -28.42
C GLY A 337 39.58 10.42 -27.70
N PHE A 338 38.58 9.66 -28.12
CA PHE A 338 38.33 8.29 -27.68
C PHE A 338 37.65 7.50 -28.80
N ALA A 339 37.75 6.17 -28.73
CA ALA A 339 37.08 5.23 -29.64
C ALA A 339 36.04 4.40 -28.89
N ILE A 340 34.99 3.98 -29.60
CA ILE A 340 33.91 3.14 -29.07
C ILE A 340 33.92 1.82 -29.82
N SER A 341 33.74 0.73 -29.08
CA SER A 341 33.57 -0.60 -29.64
C SER A 341 32.42 -1.33 -28.93
N ARG A 342 32.11 -2.54 -29.40
CA ARG A 342 31.02 -3.35 -28.89
C ARG A 342 31.54 -4.72 -28.45
N THR A 343 31.05 -5.23 -27.33
CA THR A 343 31.32 -6.60 -26.88
C THR A 343 30.48 -7.62 -27.66
N GLU A 344 30.77 -8.91 -27.51
CA GLU A 344 29.93 -9.98 -28.09
C GLU A 344 28.53 -10.00 -27.47
N GLU A 345 28.43 -9.65 -26.19
CA GLU A 345 27.19 -9.56 -25.41
C GLU A 345 26.37 -8.30 -25.75
N GLY A 346 26.88 -7.43 -26.63
CA GLY A 346 26.16 -6.27 -27.17
C GLY A 346 26.35 -4.97 -26.39
N PHE A 347 27.27 -4.90 -25.43
CA PHE A 347 27.56 -3.67 -24.69
C PHE A 347 28.46 -2.74 -25.49
N LEU A 348 28.13 -1.44 -25.51
CA LEU A 348 28.99 -0.40 -26.05
C LEU A 348 29.96 0.06 -24.96
N TYR A 349 31.25 0.13 -25.28
CA TYR A 349 32.28 0.52 -24.33
C TYR A 349 33.35 1.39 -25.00
N ILE A 350 34.07 2.14 -24.17
CA ILE A 350 35.20 2.95 -24.63
C ILE A 350 36.40 2.02 -24.76
N SER A 351 36.83 1.78 -26.00
CA SER A 351 37.90 0.81 -26.30
C SER A 351 39.29 1.43 -26.22
N SER A 352 39.43 2.71 -26.53
CA SER A 352 40.67 3.46 -26.36
C SER A 352 40.40 4.93 -26.09
N VAL A 353 41.34 5.57 -25.39
CA VAL A 353 41.39 7.02 -25.21
C VAL A 353 42.77 7.46 -25.68
N MET A 354 42.84 8.56 -26.43
CA MET A 354 44.11 9.04 -26.94
C MET A 354 44.98 9.55 -25.78
N GLU A 355 46.27 9.28 -25.89
CA GLU A 355 47.28 9.94 -25.08
C GLU A 355 47.50 11.37 -25.60
N ASP A 356 47.84 12.28 -24.69
CA ASP A 356 47.97 13.69 -25.02
C ASP A 356 49.34 13.93 -25.67
N ASP A 357 49.34 14.14 -26.99
CA ASP A 357 50.53 14.30 -27.82
C ASP A 357 50.69 15.73 -28.36
N GLY A 358 49.76 16.64 -28.01
CA GLY A 358 49.68 17.99 -28.55
C GLY A 358 49.73 19.09 -27.48
N SER A 359 49.80 20.34 -27.94
CA SER A 359 49.77 21.53 -27.06
C SER A 359 48.39 21.80 -26.43
N ARG A 360 47.33 21.11 -26.88
CA ARG A 360 45.96 21.25 -26.37
C ARG A 360 45.35 19.87 -26.08
N PRO A 361 44.88 19.62 -24.85
CA PRO A 361 44.30 18.33 -24.48
C PRO A 361 42.99 18.08 -25.24
N ALA A 362 42.80 16.84 -25.71
CA ALA A 362 41.57 16.41 -26.37
C ALA A 362 40.34 16.46 -25.44
N PRO A 363 39.12 16.57 -25.97
CA PRO A 363 37.90 16.64 -25.17
C PRO A 363 37.77 15.53 -24.12
N SER A 364 38.12 14.29 -24.48
CA SER A 364 38.17 13.15 -23.56
C SER A 364 39.10 13.39 -22.36
N THR A 365 40.29 13.96 -22.60
CA THR A 365 41.26 14.23 -21.53
C THR A 365 40.80 15.36 -20.62
N ARG A 366 40.30 16.46 -21.19
CA ARG A 366 39.77 17.60 -20.43
C ARG A 366 38.61 17.22 -19.50
N SER A 367 37.85 16.21 -19.92
CA SER A 367 36.65 15.74 -19.22
C SER A 367 36.94 14.60 -18.22
N GLY A 368 38.21 14.31 -17.94
CA GLY A 368 38.62 13.24 -17.00
C GLY A 368 38.42 11.81 -17.52
N LEU A 369 37.95 11.63 -18.75
CA LEU A 369 37.65 10.31 -19.32
C LEU A 369 38.91 9.44 -19.46
N ARG A 370 40.07 10.07 -19.71
CA ARG A 370 41.36 9.39 -19.81
C ARG A 370 41.74 8.71 -18.50
N ASP A 371 41.58 9.40 -17.38
CA ASP A 371 41.97 8.87 -16.07
C ASP A 371 40.99 7.77 -15.64
N LEU A 372 39.70 7.97 -15.89
CA LEU A 372 38.67 6.95 -15.67
C LEU A 372 38.90 5.69 -16.52
N TYR A 373 39.28 5.84 -17.80
CA TYR A 373 39.62 4.71 -18.66
C TYR A 373 40.86 3.95 -18.16
N ARG A 374 41.89 4.67 -17.68
CA ARG A 374 43.09 4.04 -17.09
C ARG A 374 42.76 3.30 -15.80
N GLU A 375 41.86 3.84 -14.97
CA GLU A 375 41.39 3.18 -13.76
C GLU A 375 40.60 1.90 -14.07
N ALA A 376 39.68 1.96 -15.03
CA ALA A 376 38.94 0.79 -15.53
C ALA A 376 39.92 -0.31 -15.96
N LYS A 377 40.91 0.07 -16.78
CA LYS A 377 41.93 -0.85 -17.29
C LYS A 377 42.78 -1.44 -16.17
N ARG A 378 43.17 -0.65 -15.16
CA ARG A 378 43.90 -1.12 -13.98
C ARG A 378 43.09 -2.13 -13.18
N ALA A 379 41.78 -1.92 -13.07
CA ALA A 379 40.84 -2.85 -12.44
C ALA A 379 40.42 -4.03 -13.32
N SER A 380 40.95 -4.12 -14.56
CA SER A 380 40.55 -5.12 -15.56
C SER A 380 39.04 -5.11 -15.84
N LYS A 381 38.47 -3.90 -15.94
CA LYS A 381 37.06 -3.64 -16.25
C LYS A 381 36.91 -2.87 -17.55
N LEU A 382 35.77 -3.06 -18.20
CA LEU A 382 35.36 -2.28 -19.35
C LEU A 382 34.65 -1.01 -18.91
N LEU A 383 34.99 0.11 -19.56
CA LEU A 383 34.28 1.37 -19.38
C LEU A 383 33.03 1.40 -20.28
N VAL A 384 31.98 0.71 -19.82
CA VAL A 384 30.73 0.50 -20.56
C VAL A 384 29.86 1.74 -20.53
N ILE A 385 29.38 2.19 -21.68
CA ILE A 385 28.46 3.32 -21.84
C ILE A 385 27.04 2.82 -21.61
N SER A 386 26.41 3.23 -20.51
CA SER A 386 25.01 2.91 -20.22
C SER A 386 24.05 3.85 -20.94
N ARG A 387 24.41 5.13 -21.07
CA ARG A 387 23.53 6.17 -21.63
C ARG A 387 24.28 7.22 -22.43
N VAL A 388 23.56 7.81 -23.40
CA VAL A 388 24.00 8.98 -24.18
C VAL A 388 22.87 10.00 -24.19
N SER A 389 23.11 11.19 -23.63
CA SER A 389 22.08 12.21 -23.42
C SER A 389 20.89 11.66 -22.60
N CYS A 390 21.19 10.93 -21.52
CA CYS A 390 20.24 10.24 -20.62
C CYS A 390 19.40 9.10 -21.22
N ARG A 391 19.54 8.80 -22.53
CA ARG A 391 18.87 7.64 -23.16
C ARG A 391 19.73 6.38 -23.02
N LYS A 392 19.12 5.27 -22.56
CA LYS A 392 19.79 3.97 -22.42
C LYS A 392 20.30 3.47 -23.79
N VAL A 393 21.52 2.95 -23.83
CA VAL A 393 22.16 2.37 -25.03
C VAL A 393 22.65 0.94 -24.80
N LEU A 394 22.14 0.28 -23.76
CA LEU A 394 22.46 -1.09 -23.38
C LEU A 394 21.70 -2.11 -24.26
N PRO A 395 22.19 -3.35 -24.40
CA PRO A 395 21.42 -4.43 -25.04
C PRO A 395 20.10 -4.67 -24.30
N TRP A 396 19.01 -4.95 -25.03
CA TRP A 396 17.67 -5.02 -24.43
C TRP A 396 16.86 -6.26 -24.80
N MET A 397 17.29 -7.05 -25.79
CA MET A 397 16.59 -8.26 -26.19
C MET A 397 17.52 -9.28 -26.84
N VAL A 398 17.24 -10.57 -26.65
CA VAL A 398 17.80 -11.67 -27.41
C VAL A 398 16.68 -12.36 -28.19
N SER A 399 16.84 -12.50 -29.50
CA SER A 399 15.83 -13.11 -30.37
C SER A 399 15.73 -14.62 -30.18
N THR A 400 14.71 -15.21 -30.80
CA THR A 400 14.51 -16.67 -30.90
C THR A 400 15.64 -17.37 -31.68
N SER A 401 16.35 -16.64 -32.54
CA SER A 401 17.56 -17.11 -33.23
C SER A 401 18.85 -16.94 -32.43
N GLY A 402 18.80 -16.34 -31.24
CA GLY A 402 19.98 -16.06 -30.42
C GLY A 402 20.67 -14.73 -30.69
N ALA A 403 20.18 -13.91 -31.63
CA ALA A 403 20.77 -12.62 -31.93
C ALA A 403 20.45 -11.57 -30.85
N ILE A 404 21.44 -10.79 -30.43
CA ILE A 404 21.30 -9.75 -29.41
C ILE A 404 20.95 -8.42 -30.07
N ARG A 405 19.80 -7.85 -29.71
CA ARG A 405 19.42 -6.49 -30.10
C ARG A 405 20.15 -5.47 -29.23
N CYS A 406 20.97 -4.66 -29.89
CA CYS A 406 21.81 -3.63 -29.32
C CYS A 406 22.00 -2.49 -30.33
N PHE A 407 22.58 -1.38 -29.91
CA PHE A 407 22.90 -0.26 -30.80
C PHE A 407 24.19 -0.51 -31.58
N ASP A 408 24.28 0.02 -32.79
CA ASP A 408 25.49 -0.05 -33.61
C ASP A 408 26.45 1.11 -33.32
N THR A 409 27.73 0.89 -33.55
CA THR A 409 28.78 1.89 -33.26
C THR A 409 28.80 3.04 -34.28
N VAL A 410 28.25 2.84 -35.48
CA VAL A 410 28.27 3.84 -36.57
C VAL A 410 27.29 4.96 -36.27
N SER A 411 26.02 4.62 -35.96
CA SER A 411 24.98 5.59 -35.61
C SER A 411 25.33 6.36 -34.34
N LEU A 412 25.94 5.69 -33.34
CA LEU A 412 26.45 6.35 -32.15
C LEU A 412 27.58 7.33 -32.50
N SER A 413 28.56 6.91 -33.29
CA SER A 413 29.67 7.78 -33.71
C SER A 413 29.19 8.99 -34.50
N GLN A 414 28.20 8.82 -35.38
CA GLN A 414 27.52 9.93 -36.06
C GLN A 414 26.88 10.89 -35.07
N LYS A 415 26.11 10.39 -34.10
CA LYS A 415 25.47 11.24 -33.08
C LYS A 415 26.50 12.04 -32.29
N LEU A 416 27.58 11.42 -31.84
CA LEU A 416 28.64 12.10 -31.10
C LEU A 416 29.38 13.14 -31.97
N SER A 417 29.54 12.86 -33.26
CA SER A 417 30.11 13.82 -34.22
C SER A 417 29.20 15.03 -34.40
N LEU A 418 27.87 14.84 -34.44
CA LEU A 418 26.91 15.94 -34.49
C LEU A 418 26.98 16.83 -33.24
N HIS A 419 27.15 16.25 -32.05
CA HIS A 419 27.39 17.03 -30.84
C HIS A 419 28.64 17.91 -30.95
N ARG A 420 29.75 17.36 -31.48
CA ARG A 420 30.98 18.12 -31.75
C ARG A 420 30.74 19.29 -32.72
N HIS A 421 30.09 19.03 -33.85
CA HIS A 421 29.81 20.07 -34.85
C HIS A 421 28.83 21.13 -34.35
N ALA A 422 27.90 20.76 -33.47
CA ALA A 422 26.97 21.69 -32.84
C ALA A 422 27.54 22.38 -31.59
N LEU A 423 28.78 22.06 -31.19
CA LEU A 423 29.41 22.50 -29.94
C LEU A 423 28.50 22.29 -28.71
N ARG A 424 27.77 21.17 -28.70
CA ARG A 424 26.86 20.80 -27.60
C ARG A 424 27.49 19.70 -26.76
N PRO A 425 27.66 19.89 -25.43
CA PRO A 425 28.34 18.92 -24.58
C PRO A 425 27.70 17.54 -24.70
N ILE A 426 28.53 16.50 -24.58
CA ILE A 426 28.08 15.12 -24.66
C ILE A 426 28.01 14.57 -23.24
N LEU A 427 26.80 14.32 -22.75
CA LEU A 427 26.61 13.63 -21.48
C LEU A 427 26.59 12.11 -21.70
N LEU A 428 27.67 11.45 -21.31
CA LEU A 428 27.76 10.00 -21.23
C LEU A 428 27.47 9.55 -19.80
N HIS A 429 26.83 8.39 -19.64
CA HIS A 429 26.86 7.68 -18.36
C HIS A 429 27.59 6.37 -18.54
N VAL A 430 28.43 6.02 -17.59
CA VAL A 430 29.22 4.79 -17.61
C VAL A 430 28.93 3.94 -16.38
N LEU A 431 28.97 2.61 -16.57
CA LEU A 431 28.77 1.66 -15.48
C LEU A 431 30.05 1.60 -14.62
N MET A 432 29.91 1.76 -13.32
CA MET A 432 31.03 1.73 -12.37
C MET A 432 31.20 0.34 -11.74
N TRP A 433 32.43 -0.02 -11.42
CA TRP A 433 32.83 -1.33 -10.87
C TRP A 433 33.10 -1.32 -9.36
N ASP A 434 33.60 -0.22 -8.81
CA ASP A 434 33.86 -0.08 -7.37
C ASP A 434 33.07 1.09 -6.79
N LEU A 435 32.53 0.87 -5.59
CA LEU A 435 31.96 1.94 -4.77
C LEU A 435 33.13 2.70 -4.12
N GLY A 436 33.85 3.49 -4.93
CA GLY A 436 34.94 4.31 -4.42
C GLY A 436 34.40 5.34 -3.42
N THR A 437 34.82 5.21 -2.15
CA THR A 437 34.58 6.10 -1.00
C THR A 437 35.08 7.55 -1.19
N ASP A 438 35.52 7.94 -2.39
CA ASP A 438 36.04 9.27 -2.73
C ASP A 438 35.29 9.88 -3.93
N ALA A 439 34.00 10.11 -3.77
CA ALA A 439 33.35 11.16 -4.55
C ALA A 439 33.86 12.52 -4.04
N PRO A 440 34.36 13.44 -4.89
CA PRO A 440 34.77 14.76 -4.45
C PRO A 440 33.56 15.48 -3.86
N ASN A 441 33.58 15.69 -2.54
CA ASN A 441 32.69 16.52 -1.72
C ASN A 441 31.33 16.87 -2.35
N ARG A 442 30.37 15.94 -2.22
CA ARG A 442 28.96 16.35 -2.16
C ARG A 442 28.73 16.95 -0.77
N PRO A 443 28.08 18.13 -0.61
CA PRO A 443 27.70 18.61 0.71
C PRO A 443 26.75 17.59 1.32
N GLN A 444 27.26 16.79 2.26
CA GLN A 444 26.45 15.89 3.07
C GLN A 444 25.50 16.78 3.87
N GLY A 445 24.22 16.76 3.50
CA GLY A 445 23.15 17.19 4.41
C GLY A 445 23.28 16.37 5.70
N ALA A 446 23.13 17.04 6.83
CA ALA A 446 23.38 16.49 8.16
C ALA A 446 22.82 15.07 8.35
N PRO A 447 23.58 14.15 8.97
CA PRO A 447 23.07 12.82 9.27
C PRO A 447 21.90 12.92 10.25
N CYS A 448 20.75 12.41 9.83
CA CYS A 448 19.60 12.19 10.69
C CYS A 448 20.00 11.16 11.76
N PRO A 449 19.70 11.36 13.06
CA PRO A 449 20.09 10.42 14.09
C PRO A 449 19.42 9.06 13.87
N THR A 450 20.23 8.02 13.80
CA THR A 450 19.81 6.62 13.81
C THR A 450 19.05 6.31 15.10
N PRO A 451 17.82 5.76 15.04
CA PRO A 451 17.15 5.29 16.24
C PRO A 451 17.87 4.06 16.78
N GLN A 452 18.16 4.06 18.08
CA GLN A 452 18.77 2.94 18.79
C GLN A 452 17.86 1.70 18.74
N PRO A 453 18.42 0.47 18.68
CA PRO A 453 17.64 -0.75 18.75
C PRO A 453 17.15 -1.00 20.19
N SER A 454 15.84 -1.12 20.37
CA SER A 454 15.21 -1.61 21.60
C SER A 454 15.30 -3.15 21.64
N PRO A 455 15.40 -3.79 22.82
CA PRO A 455 15.90 -5.15 22.94
C PRO A 455 14.90 -6.22 22.48
N ALA A 456 15.48 -7.35 22.09
CA ALA A 456 14.85 -8.53 21.52
C ALA A 456 13.67 -9.07 22.34
N PHE A 457 12.51 -9.21 21.69
CA PHE A 457 11.47 -10.12 22.15
C PHE A 457 11.79 -11.51 21.58
N ALA A 458 12.30 -12.37 22.45
CA ALA A 458 12.55 -13.76 22.15
C ALA A 458 11.23 -14.50 21.81
N GLU A 459 11.33 -15.33 20.78
CA GLU A 459 10.69 -16.64 20.64
C GLU A 459 9.20 -16.77 21.04
N LEU A 460 8.31 -16.62 20.06
CA LEU A 460 7.10 -17.43 20.01
C LEU A 460 7.05 -18.23 18.71
N LEU A 461 7.28 -19.53 18.89
CA LEU A 461 7.07 -20.68 18.03
C LEU A 461 6.21 -20.45 16.77
N ARG A 462 6.86 -20.71 15.62
CA ARG A 462 6.20 -21.10 14.37
C ARG A 462 5.28 -22.30 14.62
N GLN A 463 3.97 -22.08 14.48
CA GLN A 463 3.02 -23.15 14.18
C GLN A 463 2.38 -22.87 12.82
N ASN A 464 2.90 -23.58 11.81
CA ASN A 464 2.23 -23.81 10.54
C ASN A 464 1.02 -24.71 10.82
N SER A 465 -0.20 -24.23 10.56
CA SER A 465 -1.40 -25.07 10.41
C SER A 465 -2.53 -24.25 9.80
N PHE A 466 -2.67 -24.25 8.47
CA PHE A 466 -3.96 -24.01 7.83
C PHE A 466 -4.12 -25.00 6.68
N SER A 467 -4.73 -26.13 7.05
CA SER A 467 -5.31 -27.13 6.17
C SER A 467 -6.59 -26.59 5.50
N TRP A 468 -6.72 -26.95 4.22
CA TRP A 468 -7.85 -26.76 3.31
C TRP A 468 -9.25 -26.97 3.90
N VAL A 469 -10.21 -26.16 3.45
CA VAL A 469 -11.62 -26.57 3.34
C VAL A 469 -12.11 -26.19 1.94
N ASP A 470 -12.41 -27.23 1.16
CA ASP A 470 -13.03 -27.23 -0.16
C ASP A 470 -14.49 -26.76 -0.07
N GLN A 471 -14.95 -25.89 -0.97
CA GLN A 471 -16.37 -25.58 -1.15
C GLN A 471 -16.80 -26.01 -2.57
N PRO A 472 -17.91 -26.77 -2.72
CA PRO A 472 -18.34 -27.29 -4.00
C PRO A 472 -18.98 -26.21 -4.89
N PRO A 473 -18.98 -26.40 -6.23
CA PRO A 473 -19.51 -25.42 -7.17
C PRO A 473 -21.04 -25.51 -7.27
N GLN A 474 -21.73 -24.36 -7.26
CA GLN A 474 -23.10 -24.26 -7.75
C GLN A 474 -23.08 -23.60 -9.14
N ALA A 475 -23.57 -24.35 -10.12
CA ALA A 475 -23.97 -23.86 -11.43
C ALA A 475 -25.46 -23.45 -11.37
N ASP A 476 -25.82 -22.34 -12.02
CA ASP A 476 -26.92 -22.26 -12.98
C ASP A 476 -27.00 -20.84 -13.61
N ASP A 477 -27.35 -20.86 -14.90
CA ASP A 477 -27.31 -19.80 -15.92
C ASP A 477 -28.34 -18.65 -15.81
N GLU A 478 -27.87 -17.44 -16.21
CA GLU A 478 -28.52 -16.36 -17.03
C GLU A 478 -29.83 -15.65 -16.58
N PRO A 479 -30.22 -14.48 -17.16
CA PRO A 479 -29.45 -13.31 -17.62
C PRO A 479 -30.01 -11.95 -17.12
N GLY A 480 -29.15 -10.91 -17.12
CA GLY A 480 -29.49 -9.51 -17.45
C GLY A 480 -30.51 -8.72 -16.61
N MET A 481 -30.03 -7.80 -15.76
CA MET A 481 -30.66 -6.46 -15.67
C MET A 481 -29.64 -5.39 -15.30
N VAL A 482 -29.28 -4.60 -16.32
CA VAL A 482 -28.49 -3.37 -16.23
C VAL A 482 -29.35 -2.27 -15.63
N GLN A 483 -28.86 -1.57 -14.61
CA GLN A 483 -29.26 -0.18 -14.34
C GLN A 483 -28.12 0.55 -13.62
N GLY A 484 -27.34 1.30 -14.40
CA GLY A 484 -26.35 2.23 -13.91
C GLY A 484 -26.99 3.51 -13.36
N ARG A 485 -26.21 4.24 -12.58
CA ARG A 485 -26.25 5.70 -12.61
C ARG A 485 -24.88 6.28 -12.27
N ASP A 486 -24.44 7.08 -13.24
CA ASP A 486 -23.19 7.81 -13.36
C ASP A 486 -22.90 8.78 -12.22
N THR A 487 -21.62 9.04 -12.00
CA THR A 487 -21.07 10.40 -11.95
C THR A 487 -19.54 10.35 -12.05
N ALA A 488 -19.00 10.60 -13.24
CA ALA A 488 -17.87 11.51 -13.49
C ALA A 488 -17.24 11.31 -14.89
N GLY A 489 -17.32 12.36 -15.70
CA GLY A 489 -16.17 12.89 -16.43
C GLY A 489 -15.55 12.03 -17.53
N ASP A 490 -16.03 12.30 -18.75
CA ASP A 490 -15.49 11.89 -20.04
C ASP A 490 -13.95 12.03 -20.17
N ALA A 491 -13.25 10.90 -20.19
CA ALA A 491 -11.94 10.74 -20.83
C ALA A 491 -11.86 9.31 -21.38
N SER A 492 -12.70 9.06 -22.39
CA SER A 492 -12.73 7.86 -23.21
C SER A 492 -11.34 7.53 -23.76
N PHE A 493 -10.79 6.37 -23.36
CA PHE A 493 -9.66 5.75 -24.05
C PHE A 493 -10.13 5.29 -25.44
N ARG A 494 -10.12 6.21 -26.40
CA ARG A 494 -10.18 5.86 -27.82
C ARG A 494 -8.82 5.30 -28.22
N PHE A 495 -8.79 4.02 -28.56
CA PHE A 495 -7.70 3.44 -29.34
C PHE A 495 -7.53 4.29 -30.61
N HIS A 496 -6.48 5.09 -30.65
CA HIS A 496 -6.06 5.74 -31.87
C HIS A 496 -5.52 4.66 -32.78
N ASN A 497 -6.13 4.58 -33.96
CA ASN A 497 -5.79 3.68 -35.04
C ASN A 497 -4.32 3.95 -35.46
N PHE A 498 -3.40 3.09 -35.02
CA PHE A 498 -2.02 3.13 -35.51
C PHE A 498 -2.00 2.46 -36.89
N SER A 499 -2.14 3.25 -37.95
CA SER A 499 -1.70 2.86 -39.28
C SER A 499 -0.17 2.86 -39.32
N LEU A 500 0.44 1.75 -38.90
CA LEU A 500 1.84 1.46 -39.18
C LEU A 500 1.93 0.54 -40.40
N PRO A 501 2.63 0.96 -41.47
CA PRO A 501 2.87 0.10 -42.62
C PRO A 501 3.94 -0.94 -42.28
N ASN A 502 3.78 -2.11 -42.89
CA ASN A 502 4.70 -3.26 -42.91
C ASN A 502 4.59 -4.24 -41.73
N ASN A 503 3.58 -5.11 -41.85
CA ASN A 503 3.55 -6.52 -41.47
C ASN A 503 4.91 -7.13 -41.15
N TRP A 504 5.18 -7.44 -39.88
CA TRP A 504 5.92 -8.65 -39.50
C TRP A 504 5.28 -9.21 -38.22
N VAL A 505 4.71 -10.40 -38.43
CA VAL A 505 4.23 -11.39 -37.46
C VAL A 505 5.34 -11.81 -36.52
#